data_AF-A0A8J7N432-F1
#
_entry.id   AF-A0A8J7N432-F1
#
_cell.length_a   1.000
_cell.length_b   1.000
_cell.length_c   1.000
_cell.angle_alpha   90.00
_cell.angle_beta   90.00
_cell.angle_gamma   90.00
#
_symmetry.space_group_name_H-M   'P 1'
#
loop_
_entity.id
_entity.type
_entity.pdbx_description
1 polymer ?
#
loop_
_entity_poly.entity_id
_entity_poly.type
_entity_poly.pdbx_seq_one_letter_code
_entity_poly.pdbx_strand_id
1 'polypeptide(L)'
;MVVKAKCTCGLDKDMLVGAVRATFKKRAAFPARCARCRDLVGVNVLADPPMCGTCGSAQVTPLAEPMPEGASEVASGNIPEKRSWLGKVTRAARTLTLHDRAYLCPRCDKADLRFSALRAVD
;
A
#
# COMPACT_ATOMS: atom_id res chain seq x y z
N MET A 1 5.51 -0.23 10.50
CA MET A 1 6.59 -0.74 9.63
C MET A 1 6.74 0.21 8.45
N VAL A 2 7.95 0.40 7.93
CA VAL A 2 8.14 1.18 6.69
C VAL A 2 8.29 0.21 5.51
N VAL A 3 7.60 0.50 4.41
CA VAL A 3 7.74 -0.21 3.13
C VAL A 3 8.25 0.75 2.07
N LYS A 4 8.98 0.22 1.10
CA LYS A 4 9.37 0.93 -0.11
C LYS A 4 8.43 0.56 -1.24
N ALA A 5 7.85 1.56 -1.89
CA ALA A 5 6.98 1.42 -3.04
C ALA A 5 7.75 1.80 -4.30
N LYS A 6 7.83 0.90 -5.28
CA LYS A 6 8.53 1.13 -6.56
C LYS A 6 7.67 0.77 -7.76
N CYS A 7 7.80 1.55 -8.83
CA CYS A 7 7.19 1.26 -10.12
C CYS A 7 8.12 1.64 -11.27
N THR A 8 8.00 0.96 -12.40
CA THR A 8 8.75 1.21 -13.66
C THR A 8 8.55 2.62 -14.22
N CYS A 9 7.45 3.32 -13.87
CA CYS A 9 7.24 4.72 -14.24
C CYS A 9 8.07 5.74 -13.45
N GLY A 10 8.95 5.29 -12.54
CA GLY A 10 9.77 6.16 -11.70
C GLY A 10 9.13 6.56 -10.38
N LEU A 11 8.00 5.96 -9.99
CA LEU A 11 7.51 6.07 -8.62
C LEU A 11 8.49 5.34 -7.70
N ASP A 12 9.07 6.06 -6.75
CA ASP A 12 9.93 5.52 -5.68
C ASP A 12 9.61 6.29 -4.38
N LYS A 13 9.00 5.62 -3.39
CA LYS A 13 8.56 6.25 -2.13
C LYS A 13 8.65 5.31 -0.94
N ASP A 14 9.06 5.85 0.21
CA ASP A 14 9.00 5.14 1.49
C ASP A 14 7.68 5.49 2.20
N MET A 15 7.02 4.48 2.78
CA MET A 15 5.68 4.63 3.35
C MET A 15 5.52 3.87 4.67
N LEU A 16 4.85 4.49 5.63
CA LEU A 16 4.44 3.82 6.86
C LEU A 16 3.21 2.95 6.61
N VAL A 17 3.28 1.69 7.03
CA VAL A 17 2.15 0.76 7.12
C VAL A 17 1.92 0.38 8.58
N GLY A 18 0.66 0.47 8.99
CA GLY A 18 0.23 0.24 10.36
C GLY A 18 0.35 1.48 11.24
N ALA A 19 0.53 1.24 12.54
CA ALA A 19 0.61 2.28 13.54
C ALA A 19 1.87 2.16 14.36
N VAL A 20 2.27 3.26 15.02
CA VAL A 20 3.28 3.21 16.08
C VAL A 20 2.59 2.97 17.43
N ARG A 21 3.33 2.44 18.42
CA ARG A 21 2.80 2.16 19.78
C ARG A 21 2.06 3.36 20.39
N ALA A 22 2.53 4.58 20.15
CA ALA A 22 1.91 5.80 20.67
C ALA A 22 0.54 6.14 20.03
N THR A 23 0.24 5.66 18.83
CA THR A 23 -0.95 6.08 18.06
C THR A 23 -1.84 4.93 17.60
N PHE A 24 -1.61 3.70 18.07
CA PHE A 24 -2.25 2.49 17.52
C PHE A 24 -3.78 2.49 17.51
N LYS A 25 -4.42 3.23 18.42
CA LYS A 25 -5.89 3.36 18.47
C LYS A 25 -6.44 4.52 17.63
N LYS A 26 -5.60 5.48 17.21
CA LYS A 26 -6.02 6.74 16.57
C LYS A 26 -5.54 6.87 15.13
N ARG A 27 -4.43 6.23 14.79
CA ARG A 27 -3.82 6.29 13.46
C ARG A 27 -3.37 4.92 13.03
N ALA A 28 -3.81 4.48 11.87
CA ALA A 28 -3.19 3.39 11.15
C ALA A 28 -2.94 3.84 9.71
N ALA A 29 -1.67 4.05 9.38
CA ALA A 29 -1.26 4.42 8.05
C ALA A 29 -1.38 3.22 7.11
N PHE A 30 -1.92 3.46 5.91
CA PHE A 30 -1.97 2.45 4.86
C PHE A 30 -1.78 3.11 3.49
N PRO A 31 -1.10 2.45 2.52
CA PRO A 31 -0.98 2.96 1.17
C PRO A 31 -2.34 3.04 0.46
N ALA A 32 -2.59 4.13 -0.24
CA ALA A 32 -3.82 4.36 -0.99
C ALA A 32 -3.55 5.13 -2.29
N ARG A 33 -4.42 4.89 -3.28
CA ARG A 33 -4.51 5.72 -4.50
C ARG A 33 -5.36 6.94 -4.19
N CYS A 34 -4.88 8.14 -4.51
CA CYS A 34 -5.70 9.34 -4.54
C CYS A 34 -6.10 9.68 -5.97
N ALA A 35 -7.41 9.74 -6.24
CA ALA A 35 -7.92 10.05 -7.59
C ALA A 35 -7.54 11.47 -8.04
N ARG A 36 -7.45 12.44 -7.12
CA ARG A 36 -7.08 13.82 -7.43
C ARG A 36 -5.58 13.99 -7.66
N CYS A 37 -4.75 13.46 -6.75
CA CYS A 37 -3.30 13.57 -6.89
C CYS A 37 -2.74 12.68 -8.00
N ARG A 38 -3.48 11.64 -8.42
CA ARG A 38 -2.96 10.56 -9.29
C ARG A 38 -1.62 10.03 -8.78
N ASP A 39 -1.55 9.84 -7.48
CA ASP A 39 -0.32 9.46 -6.80
C ASP A 39 -0.62 8.52 -5.62
N LEU A 40 0.43 7.81 -5.22
CA LEU A 40 0.44 6.95 -4.06
C LEU A 40 0.61 7.82 -2.81
N VAL A 41 -0.34 7.68 -1.88
CA VAL A 41 -0.41 8.46 -0.64
C VAL A 41 -0.61 7.55 0.57
N GLY A 42 -0.06 7.93 1.72
CA GLY A 42 -0.37 7.28 2.98
C GLY A 42 -1.62 7.91 3.59
N VAL A 43 -2.62 7.10 3.96
CA VAL A 43 -3.85 7.59 4.59
C VAL A 43 -4.06 6.95 5.96
N ASN A 44 -4.69 7.68 6.87
CA ASN A 44 -5.17 7.10 8.12
C ASN A 44 -6.47 6.34 7.85
N VAL A 45 -6.39 5.01 7.75
CA VAL A 45 -7.59 4.20 7.48
C VAL A 45 -8.54 4.10 8.68
N LEU A 46 -8.13 4.55 9.87
CA LEU A 46 -9.02 4.66 11.02
C LEU A 46 -9.87 5.95 10.99
N ALA A 47 -9.52 6.93 10.17
CA ALA A 47 -10.33 8.14 9.99
C ALA A 47 -11.59 7.84 9.16
N ASP A 48 -12.65 8.61 9.40
CA ASP A 48 -13.91 8.49 8.68
C ASP A 48 -14.40 9.87 8.19
N PRO A 49 -14.33 10.17 6.88
CA PRO A 49 -13.70 9.36 5.83
C PRO A 49 -12.16 9.40 5.91
N PRO A 50 -11.44 8.42 5.34
CA PRO A 50 -10.01 8.56 5.09
C PRO A 50 -9.78 9.70 4.10
N MET A 51 -8.78 10.55 4.36
CA MET A 51 -8.46 11.72 3.54
C MET A 51 -7.02 11.68 3.05
N CYS A 52 -6.80 12.21 1.84
CA CYS A 52 -5.48 12.43 1.29
C CYS A 52 -4.75 13.53 2.08
N GLY A 53 -3.62 13.21 2.69
CA GLY A 53 -2.80 14.20 3.40
C GLY A 53 -2.18 15.30 2.52
N THR A 54 -2.18 15.11 1.19
CA THR A 54 -1.60 16.07 0.23
C THR A 54 -2.63 17.06 -0.29
N CYS A 55 -3.82 16.62 -0.69
CA CYS A 55 -4.84 17.48 -1.31
C CYS A 55 -6.14 17.60 -0.51
N GLY A 56 -6.25 16.96 0.66
CA GLY A 56 -7.45 16.96 1.49
C GLY A 56 -8.65 16.18 0.93
N SER A 57 -8.51 15.56 -0.25
CA SER A 57 -9.61 14.82 -0.88
C SER A 57 -9.97 13.55 -0.13
N ALA A 58 -11.27 13.27 0.01
CA ALA A 58 -11.79 11.99 0.45
C ALA A 58 -11.84 10.92 -0.67
N GLN A 59 -11.51 11.28 -1.92
CA GLN A 59 -11.43 10.34 -3.05
C GLN A 59 -10.12 9.54 -2.99
N VAL A 60 -10.01 8.70 -1.97
CA VAL A 60 -8.87 7.81 -1.72
C VAL A 60 -9.33 6.36 -1.62
N THR A 61 -8.57 5.46 -2.25
CA THR A 61 -8.85 4.02 -2.25
C THR A 61 -7.64 3.27 -1.68
N PRO A 62 -7.75 2.65 -0.50
CA PRO A 62 -6.68 1.82 0.07
C PRO A 62 -6.27 0.68 -0.86
N LEU A 63 -4.96 0.41 -0.98
CA LEU A 63 -4.41 -0.68 -1.79
C LEU A 63 -4.43 -2.00 -1.01
N ALA A 64 -5.63 -2.53 -0.79
CA ALA A 64 -5.84 -3.72 0.03
C ALA A 64 -5.80 -5.03 -0.77
N GLU A 65 -6.06 -4.98 -2.07
CA GLU A 65 -6.13 -6.14 -2.94
C GLU A 65 -5.04 -6.00 -4.02
N PRO A 66 -4.12 -6.99 -4.13
CA PRO A 66 -3.18 -7.03 -5.25
C PRO A 66 -3.93 -7.37 -6.53
N MET A 67 -3.28 -7.17 -7.68
CA MET A 67 -3.83 -7.63 -8.96
C MET A 67 -3.98 -9.17 -8.94
N PRO A 68 -5.04 -9.72 -9.58
CA PRO A 68 -5.19 -11.17 -9.70
C PRO A 68 -3.98 -11.77 -10.41
N GLU A 69 -3.54 -12.94 -9.94
CA GLU A 69 -2.46 -13.68 -10.57
C GLU A 69 -2.84 -13.99 -12.03
N GLY A 70 -2.02 -13.53 -12.98
CA GLY A 70 -2.30 -13.63 -14.41
C GLY A 70 -2.63 -12.30 -15.13
N ALA A 71 -2.73 -11.17 -14.41
CA ALA A 71 -3.00 -9.87 -15.02
C ALA A 71 -1.78 -9.15 -15.62
N SER A 72 -0.59 -9.78 -15.65
CA SER A 72 0.57 -9.27 -16.41
C SER A 72 1.52 -10.43 -16.76
N GLU A 73 1.74 -10.65 -18.05
CA GLU A 73 2.71 -11.60 -18.61
C GLU A 73 4.15 -11.12 -18.34
N VAL A 74 4.71 -11.40 -17.16
CA VAL A 74 6.17 -11.46 -16.97
C VAL A 74 6.53 -12.25 -15.71
N ALA A 75 7.14 -13.42 -15.96
CA ALA A 75 7.97 -14.24 -15.09
C ALA A 75 7.40 -14.63 -13.72
N SER A 76 6.68 -15.75 -13.75
CA SER A 76 6.47 -16.65 -12.61
C SER A 76 7.82 -17.23 -12.15
N GLY A 77 8.38 -16.67 -11.09
CA GLY A 77 9.41 -17.31 -10.29
C GLY A 77 8.76 -17.79 -9.00
N ASN A 78 8.72 -19.11 -8.78
CA ASN A 78 8.20 -19.80 -7.60
C ASN A 78 8.27 -18.96 -6.31
N ILE A 79 7.15 -18.36 -5.89
CA ILE A 79 7.02 -17.76 -4.57
C ILE A 79 6.40 -18.83 -3.65
N PRO A 80 7.14 -19.36 -2.66
CA PRO A 80 6.56 -20.31 -1.72
C PRO A 80 5.44 -19.61 -0.92
N GLU A 81 4.32 -20.30 -0.80
CA GLU A 81 3.03 -19.89 -0.20
C GLU A 81 3.12 -19.45 1.28
N LYS A 82 4.30 -19.49 1.90
CA LYS A 82 4.52 -19.18 3.31
C LYS A 82 5.06 -17.76 3.48
N ARG A 83 4.13 -16.83 3.77
CA ARG A 83 4.31 -15.42 4.23
C ARG A 83 4.48 -14.34 3.14
N SER A 84 3.51 -14.21 2.24
CA SER A 84 3.48 -13.14 1.23
C SER A 84 2.63 -11.92 1.66
N TRP A 85 2.85 -11.39 2.88
CA TRP A 85 2.27 -10.12 3.30
C TRP A 85 3.28 -9.25 4.04
N LEU A 86 3.33 -7.97 3.66
CA LEU A 86 4.23 -6.96 4.18
C LEU A 86 3.63 -6.30 5.42
N GLY A 87 2.35 -5.96 5.40
CA GLY A 87 1.70 -5.29 6.53
C GLY A 87 0.21 -5.55 6.60
N LYS A 88 -0.34 -5.43 7.79
CA LYS A 88 -1.78 -5.66 8.06
C LYS A 88 -2.33 -4.55 8.94
N VAL A 89 -3.50 -4.04 8.59
CA VAL A 89 -4.23 -3.03 9.35
C VAL A 89 -5.69 -3.45 9.49
N THR A 90 -6.20 -3.48 10.71
CA THR A 90 -7.58 -3.82 10.99
C THR A 90 -8.38 -2.55 11.32
N ARG A 91 -9.49 -2.33 10.61
CA ARG A 91 -10.50 -1.31 10.93
C ARG A 91 -11.84 -2.00 11.10
N ALA A 92 -12.39 -1.98 12.33
CA ALA A 92 -13.58 -2.73 12.68
C ALA A 92 -13.47 -4.22 12.25
N ALA A 93 -14.46 -4.75 11.52
CA ALA A 93 -14.49 -6.12 11.00
C ALA A 93 -13.69 -6.34 9.70
N ARG A 94 -13.05 -5.30 9.14
CA ARG A 94 -12.28 -5.41 7.89
C ARG A 94 -10.79 -5.36 8.17
N THR A 95 -10.07 -6.29 7.55
CA THR A 95 -8.61 -6.35 7.56
C THR A 95 -8.09 -5.92 6.19
N LEU A 96 -7.19 -4.94 6.16
CA LEU A 96 -6.42 -4.57 4.98
C LEU A 96 -5.05 -5.24 5.08
N THR A 97 -4.65 -5.96 4.04
CA THR A 97 -3.35 -6.64 3.97
C THR A 97 -2.60 -6.13 2.76
N LEU A 98 -1.36 -5.69 2.98
CA LEU A 98 -0.44 -5.35 1.91
C LEU A 98 0.40 -6.59 1.59
N HIS A 99 0.39 -7.02 0.34
CA HIS A 99 1.07 -8.20 -0.16
C HIS A 99 2.37 -7.83 -0.87
N ASP A 100 3.29 -8.77 -0.97
CA ASP A 100 4.47 -8.64 -1.85
C ASP A 100 4.09 -9.11 -3.26
N ARG A 101 3.13 -8.39 -3.86
CA ARG A 101 2.59 -8.66 -5.21
C ARG A 101 2.51 -7.35 -5.99
N ALA A 102 2.19 -7.46 -7.27
CA ALA A 102 1.97 -6.32 -8.14
C ALA A 102 0.62 -5.63 -7.86
N TYR A 103 0.64 -4.30 -7.91
CA TYR A 103 -0.50 -3.42 -7.75
C TYR A 103 -0.61 -2.48 -8.94
N LEU A 104 -1.82 -1.96 -9.17
CA LEU A 104 -2.04 -0.89 -10.13
C LEU A 104 -1.36 0.40 -9.64
N CYS A 105 -0.43 0.93 -10.43
CA CYS A 105 0.27 2.16 -10.09
C CYS A 105 -0.64 3.37 -10.29
N PRO A 106 -0.84 4.24 -9.29
CA PRO A 106 -1.72 5.39 -9.42
C PRO A 106 -1.21 6.50 -10.35
N ARG A 107 0.08 6.46 -10.74
CA ARG A 107 0.70 7.44 -11.65
C ARG A 107 0.61 7.05 -13.12
N CYS A 108 0.83 5.78 -13.43
CA CYS A 108 0.91 5.29 -14.81
C CYS A 108 -0.16 4.25 -15.17
N ASP A 109 -1.01 3.86 -14.21
CA ASP A 109 -2.07 2.86 -14.33
C ASP A 109 -1.57 1.49 -14.88
N LYS A 110 -0.28 1.18 -14.72
CA LYS A 110 0.29 -0.15 -15.01
C LYS A 110 0.37 -1.02 -13.76
N ALA A 111 0.22 -2.33 -13.92
CA ALA A 111 0.33 -3.32 -12.85
C ALA A 111 1.78 -3.64 -12.46
N ASP A 112 2.59 -2.60 -12.25
CA ASP A 112 4.03 -2.70 -11.98
C ASP A 112 4.41 -2.15 -10.60
N LEU A 113 3.45 -1.63 -9.82
CA LEU A 113 3.73 -1.13 -8.49
C LEU A 113 3.99 -2.30 -7.54
N ARG A 114 5.17 -2.33 -6.94
CA ARG A 114 5.55 -3.33 -5.93
C ARG A 114 5.92 -2.66 -4.62
N PHE A 115 5.71 -3.40 -3.54
CA PHE A 115 6.10 -2.99 -2.21
C PHE A 115 7.14 -3.95 -1.66
N SER A 116 8.10 -3.45 -0.91
CA SER A 116 9.06 -4.29 -0.18
C SER A 116 9.25 -3.74 1.22
N ALA A 117 9.42 -4.62 2.21
CA ALA A 117 9.71 -4.18 3.57
C ALA A 117 11.12 -3.57 3.61
N LEU A 118 11.24 -2.34 4.10
CA LEU A 118 12.54 -1.80 4.48
C LEU A 118 12.93 -2.47 5.79
N ARG A 119 13.93 -3.35 5.73
CA ARG A 119 14.60 -3.79 6.96
C ARG A 119 15.31 -2.57 7.53
N ALA A 120 15.10 -2.31 8.83
CA ALA A 120 16.02 -1.46 9.57
C ALA A 120 17.38 -2.16 9.49
N VAL A 121 18.34 -1.51 8.83
CA VAL A 121 19.76 -1.83 9.04
C VAL A 121 20.08 -1.19 10.38
N ASP A 122 20.40 -2.02 11.38
CA ASP A 122 20.95 -1.58 12.66
C ASP A 122 22.27 -0.82 12.45
#